data_AF-A0AAE5A8X8-F1
#
_entry.id   AF-A0AAE5A8X8-F1
#
_cell.length_a   1.000
_cell.length_b   1.000
_cell.length_c   1.000
_cell.angle_alpha   90.00
_cell.angle_beta   90.00
_cell.angle_gamma   90.00
#
_symmetry.space_group_name_H-M   'P 1'
#
loop_
_entity.id
_entity.type
_entity.pdbx_description
1 polymer ?
#
loop_
_entity_poly.entity_id
_entity_poly.type
_entity_poly.pdbx_seq_one_letter_code
_entity_poly.pdbx_strand_id
1 'polypeptide(L)'
;MFELDDANGICGLVMSPEDLLDALTSLVDKSILIREEWGTTVCFRMLETLREYGREKAEEAAQFVDLRRRHHDWHRRLVAEAEWISAYQLEWITRLERQNSNLREALEFSLAGDDDAAIESSLTMTATLLLFWLTRGRFNEGRNWLGRALARKTPGFDGRTRQGLVCRERSRRSTGRFLCRS
;
A
#
# COMPACT_ATOMS: atom_id res chain seq x y z
N MET A 1 -2.07 3.06 -13.59
CA MET A 1 -0.77 3.58 -14.07
C MET A 1 0.29 2.94 -13.19
N PHE A 2 1.44 2.55 -13.73
CA PHE A 2 2.52 1.93 -12.96
C PHE A 2 3.89 2.31 -13.54
N GLU A 3 4.92 2.26 -12.72
CA GLU A 3 6.32 2.51 -13.09
C GLU A 3 7.00 1.18 -13.49
N LEU A 4 8.12 1.27 -14.22
CA LEU A 4 8.88 0.06 -14.58
C LEU A 4 9.30 -0.76 -13.35
N ASP A 5 9.70 -0.07 -12.26
CA ASP A 5 10.05 -0.71 -11.00
C ASP A 5 8.87 -1.51 -10.41
N ASP A 6 7.63 -1.04 -10.57
CA ASP A 6 6.45 -1.76 -10.08
C ASP A 6 6.26 -3.07 -10.86
N ALA A 7 6.39 -3.00 -12.18
CA ALA A 7 6.30 -4.19 -13.02
C ALA A 7 7.41 -5.20 -12.67
N ASN A 8 8.65 -4.73 -12.48
CA ASN A 8 9.77 -5.56 -12.04
C ASN A 8 9.50 -6.20 -10.67
N GLY A 9 9.04 -5.40 -9.70
CA GLY A 9 8.78 -5.83 -8.34
C GLY A 9 7.69 -6.90 -8.21
N ILE A 10 6.74 -6.91 -9.14
CA ILE A 10 5.58 -7.82 -9.13
C ILE A 10 5.82 -9.04 -10.05
N CYS A 11 6.32 -8.81 -11.27
CA CYS A 11 6.48 -9.84 -12.31
C CYS A 11 7.88 -10.48 -12.33
N GLY A 12 8.91 -9.86 -11.74
CA GLY A 12 10.29 -10.35 -11.76
C GLY A 12 10.52 -11.70 -11.07
N LEU A 13 9.52 -12.21 -10.36
CA LEU A 13 9.53 -13.57 -9.79
C LEU A 13 9.01 -14.65 -10.76
N VAL A 14 8.43 -14.24 -11.91
CA VAL A 14 7.83 -15.15 -12.92
C VAL A 14 8.57 -15.10 -14.24
N MET A 15 9.21 -13.98 -14.54
CA MET A 15 9.89 -13.76 -15.81
C MET A 15 11.16 -12.95 -15.61
N SER A 16 12.10 -13.08 -16.55
CA SER A 16 13.34 -12.32 -16.51
C SER A 16 13.08 -10.82 -16.79
N PRO A 17 13.99 -9.92 -16.37
CA PRO A 17 13.88 -8.49 -16.70
C PRO A 17 13.84 -8.22 -18.21
N GLU A 18 14.54 -9.04 -19.00
CA GLU A 18 14.56 -8.94 -20.48
C GLU A 18 13.18 -9.32 -21.05
N ASP A 19 12.61 -10.45 -20.64
CA ASP A 19 11.29 -10.90 -21.08
C ASP A 19 10.19 -9.89 -20.69
N LEU A 20 10.30 -9.29 -19.50
CA LEU A 20 9.36 -8.27 -19.06
C LEU A 20 9.45 -7.02 -19.93
N LEU A 21 10.66 -6.56 -20.25
CA LEU A 21 10.86 -5.39 -21.08
C LEU A 21 10.34 -5.63 -22.50
N ASP A 22 10.60 -6.80 -23.07
CA ASP A 22 10.08 -7.21 -24.37
C ASP A 22 8.55 -7.28 -24.37
N ALA A 23 7.95 -7.82 -23.31
CA ALA A 23 6.50 -7.86 -23.15
C ALA A 23 5.90 -6.44 -23.07
N LEU A 24 6.47 -5.55 -22.24
CA LEU A 24 6.02 -4.16 -22.13
C LEU A 24 6.16 -3.42 -23.46
N THR A 25 7.27 -3.61 -24.18
CA THR A 25 7.51 -3.02 -25.50
C THR A 25 6.47 -3.51 -26.51
N SER A 26 6.21 -4.83 -26.56
CA SER A 26 5.17 -5.39 -27.43
C SER A 26 3.76 -4.84 -27.12
N LEU A 27 3.44 -4.61 -25.85
CA LEU A 27 2.16 -4.02 -25.45
C LEU A 27 2.07 -2.54 -25.84
N VAL A 28 3.17 -1.79 -25.81
CA VAL A 28 3.24 -0.42 -26.30
C VAL A 28 3.06 -0.38 -27.82
N ASP A 29 3.75 -1.25 -28.56
CA ASP A 29 3.63 -1.33 -30.03
C ASP A 29 2.20 -1.67 -30.49
N LYS A 30 1.50 -2.49 -29.70
CA LYS A 30 0.08 -2.84 -29.93
C LYS A 30 -0.90 -1.78 -29.41
N SER A 31 -0.41 -0.64 -28.92
CA SER A 31 -1.22 0.43 -28.31
C SER A 31 -2.09 -0.03 -27.14
N ILE A 32 -1.72 -1.11 -26.46
CA ILE A 32 -2.38 -1.59 -25.23
C ILE A 32 -1.88 -0.78 -24.04
N LEU A 33 -0.58 -0.50 -24.01
CA LEU A 33 0.04 0.41 -23.04
C LEU A 33 0.43 1.71 -23.72
N ILE A 34 0.27 2.80 -22.97
CA ILE A 34 0.74 4.13 -23.31
C ILE A 34 1.91 4.42 -22.40
N ARG A 35 3.09 4.66 -22.99
CA ARG A 35 4.28 5.09 -22.28
C ARG A 35 4.21 6.61 -22.05
N GLU A 36 4.35 7.03 -20.81
CA GLU A 36 4.37 8.43 -20.39
C GLU A 36 5.67 8.71 -19.63
N GLU A 37 6.33 9.82 -19.92
CA GLU A 37 7.54 10.25 -19.21
C GLU A 37 7.17 11.32 -18.17
N TRP A 38 7.59 11.08 -16.92
CA TRP A 38 7.37 11.97 -15.78
C TRP A 38 8.72 12.36 -15.20
N GLY A 39 9.29 13.45 -15.70
CA GLY A 39 10.65 13.83 -15.37
C GLY A 39 11.64 12.75 -15.82
N THR A 40 12.28 12.08 -14.87
CA THR A 40 13.21 10.97 -15.12
C THR A 40 12.55 9.59 -15.00
N THR A 41 11.27 9.52 -14.64
CA THR A 41 10.54 8.27 -14.42
C THR A 41 9.71 7.89 -15.65
N VAL A 42 9.78 6.62 -16.06
CA VAL A 42 8.92 6.06 -17.11
C VAL A 42 7.71 5.39 -16.47
N CYS A 43 6.53 5.86 -16.88
CA CYS A 43 5.24 5.35 -16.44
C CYS A 43 4.51 4.68 -17.61
N PHE A 44 3.71 3.67 -17.28
CA PHE A 44 2.83 2.99 -18.21
C PHE A 44 1.38 3.17 -17.76
N ARG A 45 0.53 3.54 -18.71
CA ARG A 45 -0.93 3.63 -18.52
C ARG A 45 -1.63 2.75 -19.52
N MET A 46 -2.70 2.11 -19.06
CA MET A 46 -3.62 1.35 -19.90
C MET A 46 -4.95 2.12 -20.02
N LEU A 47 -5.66 1.96 -21.13
CA LEU A 47 -7.04 2.44 -21.26
C LEU A 47 -7.94 1.69 -20.27
N GLU A 48 -8.95 2.38 -19.73
CA GLU A 48 -9.81 1.79 -18.68
C GLU A 48 -10.50 0.51 -19.16
N THR A 49 -11.00 0.49 -20.40
CA THR A 49 -11.64 -0.69 -20.99
C THR A 49 -10.71 -1.90 -21.11
N LEU A 50 -9.44 -1.66 -21.46
CA LEU A 50 -8.42 -2.72 -21.50
C LEU A 50 -8.02 -3.18 -20.10
N ARG A 51 -8.03 -2.27 -19.12
CA ARG A 51 -7.76 -2.59 -17.71
C ARG A 51 -8.86 -3.48 -17.14
N GLU A 52 -10.11 -3.18 -17.43
CA GLU A 52 -11.27 -4.00 -17.05
C GLU A 52 -11.18 -5.39 -17.68
N TYR A 53 -10.96 -5.47 -19.00
CA TYR A 53 -10.78 -6.74 -19.71
C TYR A 53 -9.60 -7.56 -19.16
N GLY A 54 -8.45 -6.91 -18.94
CA GLY A 54 -7.26 -7.54 -18.37
C GLY A 54 -7.50 -8.07 -16.96
N ARG A 55 -8.28 -7.35 -16.15
CA ARG A 55 -8.68 -7.81 -14.81
C ARG A 55 -9.59 -9.04 -14.88
N GLU A 56 -10.61 -9.03 -15.72
CA GLU A 56 -11.50 -10.19 -15.91
C GLU A 56 -10.71 -11.42 -16.34
N LYS A 57 -9.79 -11.26 -17.29
CA LYS A 57 -8.90 -12.35 -17.73
C LYS A 57 -7.95 -12.82 -16.63
N ALA A 58 -7.44 -11.90 -15.82
CA ALA A 58 -6.57 -12.23 -14.70
C ALA A 58 -7.34 -13.00 -13.61
N GLU A 59 -8.58 -12.62 -13.32
CA GLU A 59 -9.44 -13.30 -12.33
C GLU A 59 -9.78 -14.75 -12.73
N GLU A 60 -9.86 -15.04 -14.03
CA GLU A 60 -9.99 -16.41 -14.55
C GLU A 60 -8.72 -17.26 -14.33
N ALA A 61 -7.55 -16.62 -14.13
CA ALA A 61 -6.28 -17.32 -13.96
C ALA A 61 -6.10 -17.81 -12.51
N ALA A 62 -5.70 -19.07 -12.35
CA ALA A 62 -5.43 -19.67 -11.03
C ALA A 62 -4.38 -18.90 -10.19
N GLN A 63 -3.52 -18.11 -10.85
CA GLN A 63 -2.45 -17.35 -10.20
C GLN A 63 -2.89 -15.95 -9.72
N PHE A 64 -4.16 -15.56 -9.91
CA PHE A 64 -4.63 -14.21 -9.60
C PHE A 64 -4.39 -13.79 -8.14
N VAL A 65 -4.70 -14.68 -7.21
CA VAL A 65 -4.53 -14.42 -5.77
C VAL A 65 -3.06 -14.20 -5.43
N ASP A 66 -2.16 -15.00 -6.02
CA ASP A 66 -0.72 -14.84 -5.82
C ASP A 66 -0.19 -13.54 -6.45
N LEU A 67 -0.71 -13.15 -7.62
CA LEU A 67 -0.39 -11.87 -8.23
C LEU A 67 -0.83 -10.69 -7.34
N ARG A 68 -2.05 -10.76 -6.79
CA ARG A 68 -2.56 -9.75 -5.84
C ARG A 68 -1.74 -9.68 -4.56
N ARG A 69 -1.27 -10.82 -4.04
CA ARG A 69 -0.35 -10.89 -2.88
C ARG A 69 0.97 -10.19 -3.19
N ARG A 70 1.59 -10.48 -4.33
CA ARG A 70 2.85 -9.83 -4.74
C ARG A 70 2.68 -8.33 -4.94
N HIS A 71 1.58 -7.93 -5.56
CA HIS A 71 1.22 -6.51 -5.71
C HIS A 71 1.10 -5.82 -4.35
N HIS A 72 0.39 -6.42 -3.39
CA HIS A 72 0.32 -5.92 -2.02
C HIS A 72 1.71 -5.81 -1.38
N ASP A 73 2.52 -6.86 -1.46
CA ASP A 73 3.83 -6.89 -0.79
C ASP A 73 4.81 -5.87 -1.38
N TRP A 74 4.77 -5.66 -2.70
CA TRP A 74 5.53 -4.63 -3.37
C TRP A 74 5.15 -3.24 -2.84
N HIS A 75 3.87 -2.91 -2.86
CA HIS A 75 3.40 -1.59 -2.42
C HIS A 75 3.58 -1.36 -0.93
N ARG A 76 3.48 -2.41 -0.11
CA ARG A 76 3.81 -2.35 1.32
C ARG A 76 5.28 -1.97 1.54
N ARG A 77 6.21 -2.55 0.77
CA ARG A 77 7.64 -2.20 0.82
C ARG A 77 7.88 -0.77 0.34
N LEU A 78 7.28 -0.40 -0.79
CA LEU A 78 7.39 0.95 -1.34
C LEU A 78 6.98 2.03 -0.32
N VAL A 79 5.88 1.80 0.40
CA VAL A 79 5.41 2.72 1.45
C VAL A 79 6.35 2.75 2.66
N ALA A 80 6.95 1.62 3.03
CA ALA A 80 7.90 1.53 4.13
C ALA A 80 9.23 2.23 3.83
N GLU A 81 9.61 2.34 2.56
CA GLU A 81 10.80 3.08 2.09
C GLU A 81 10.59 4.59 2.04
N ALA A 82 9.35 5.07 2.15
CA ALA A 82 9.03 6.48 2.01
C ALA A 82 9.71 7.35 3.09
N GLU A 83 10.61 8.24 2.65
CA GLU A 83 11.33 9.14 3.53
C GLU A 83 10.57 10.45 3.74
N TRP A 84 9.74 10.48 4.79
CA TRP A 84 8.88 11.62 5.11
C TRP A 84 9.61 12.87 5.62
N ILE A 85 10.81 12.68 6.18
CA ILE A 85 11.65 13.75 6.74
C ILE A 85 13.04 13.63 6.10
N SER A 86 13.13 13.99 4.83
CA SER A 86 14.40 14.05 4.09
C SER A 86 14.33 15.07 2.94
N ALA A 87 15.46 15.29 2.26
CA ALA A 87 15.51 16.13 1.07
C ALA A 87 14.62 15.60 -0.08
N TYR A 88 14.28 14.30 -0.07
CA TYR A 88 13.48 13.62 -1.09
C TYR A 88 11.98 13.61 -0.78
N GLN A 89 11.53 14.32 0.26
CA GLN A 89 10.13 14.32 0.69
C GLN A 89 9.15 14.67 -0.46
N LEU A 90 9.48 15.66 -1.29
CA LEU A 90 8.62 16.06 -2.41
C LEU A 90 8.55 14.97 -3.49
N GLU A 91 9.67 14.31 -3.79
CA GLU A 91 9.73 13.21 -4.74
C GLU A 91 8.88 12.02 -4.28
N TRP A 92 8.96 11.69 -2.98
CA TRP A 92 8.10 10.67 -2.37
C TRP A 92 6.62 11.04 -2.43
N ILE A 93 6.26 12.29 -2.16
CA ILE A 93 4.87 12.75 -2.29
C ILE A 93 4.38 12.58 -3.73
N THR A 94 5.17 13.00 -4.72
CA THR A 94 4.81 12.87 -6.14
C THR A 94 4.72 11.42 -6.56
N ARG A 95 5.64 10.55 -6.11
CA ARG A 95 5.59 9.11 -6.37
C ARG A 95 4.33 8.47 -5.78
N LEU A 96 4.05 8.71 -4.49
CA LEU A 96 2.86 8.17 -3.82
C LEU A 96 1.54 8.71 -4.42
N GLU A 97 1.53 9.93 -4.95
CA GLU A 97 0.39 10.46 -5.70
C GLU A 97 0.11 9.65 -6.97
N ARG A 98 1.15 9.34 -7.77
CA ARG A 98 1.00 8.48 -8.95
C ARG A 98 0.54 7.07 -8.58
N GLN A 99 1.08 6.54 -7.48
CA GLN A 99 0.81 5.17 -7.02
C GLN A 99 -0.50 5.04 -6.22
N ASN A 100 -1.24 6.13 -6.00
CA ASN A 100 -2.40 6.13 -5.12
C ASN A 100 -3.47 5.07 -5.48
N SER A 101 -3.76 4.88 -6.77
CA SER A 101 -4.70 3.81 -7.19
C SER A 101 -4.20 2.42 -6.78
N ASN A 102 -2.90 2.16 -6.98
CA ASN A 102 -2.30 0.87 -6.67
C ASN A 102 -2.20 0.67 -5.15
N LEU A 103 -1.89 1.72 -4.39
CA LEU A 103 -1.90 1.70 -2.93
C LEU A 103 -3.29 1.35 -2.38
N ARG A 104 -4.36 1.90 -2.96
CA ARG A 104 -5.74 1.54 -2.59
C ARG A 104 -6.05 0.09 -2.90
N GLU A 105 -5.65 -0.42 -4.07
CA GLU A 105 -5.85 -1.83 -4.43
C GLU A 105 -5.08 -2.80 -3.51
N ALA A 106 -3.89 -2.40 -3.05
CA ALA A 106 -3.12 -3.15 -2.05
C ALA A 106 -3.81 -3.13 -0.67
N LEU A 107 -4.30 -1.96 -0.23
CA LEU A 107 -5.06 -1.85 1.02
C LEU A 107 -6.34 -2.70 0.98
N GLU A 108 -7.11 -2.66 -0.12
CA GLU A 108 -8.28 -3.53 -0.30
C GLU A 108 -7.91 -5.01 -0.17
N PHE A 109 -6.81 -5.44 -0.79
CA PHE A 109 -6.35 -6.82 -0.68
C PHE A 109 -6.04 -7.22 0.78
N SER A 110 -5.33 -6.36 1.52
CA SER A 110 -5.02 -6.63 2.93
C SER A 110 -6.26 -6.67 3.82
N LEU A 111 -7.27 -5.82 3.55
CA LEU A 111 -8.50 -5.79 4.33
C LEU A 111 -9.43 -6.98 4.05
N ALA A 112 -9.32 -7.60 2.88
CA ALA A 112 -10.07 -8.80 2.54
C ALA A 112 -9.56 -10.06 3.25
N GLY A 113 -8.31 -10.07 3.76
CA GLY A 113 -7.74 -11.20 4.48
C GLY A 113 -8.16 -11.22 5.96
N ASP A 114 -8.60 -12.38 6.47
CA ASP A 114 -9.08 -12.57 7.84
C ASP A 114 -8.00 -12.98 8.86
N ASP A 115 -6.76 -13.19 8.43
CA ASP A 115 -5.66 -13.54 9.32
C ASP A 115 -5.02 -12.31 10.01
N ASP A 116 -4.39 -12.54 11.16
CA ASP A 116 -3.74 -11.49 11.94
C ASP A 116 -2.66 -10.73 11.15
N ALA A 117 -1.98 -11.41 10.21
CA ALA A 117 -0.92 -10.80 9.41
C ALA A 117 -1.49 -9.79 8.40
N ALA A 118 -2.63 -10.10 7.78
CA ALA A 118 -3.35 -9.20 6.88
C ALA A 118 -3.87 -7.96 7.62
N ILE A 119 -4.42 -8.14 8.83
CA ILE A 119 -4.89 -7.04 9.68
C ILE A 119 -3.73 -6.12 10.06
N GLU A 120 -2.64 -6.66 10.60
CA GLU A 120 -1.46 -5.88 10.99
C GLU A 120 -0.81 -5.19 9.78
N SER A 121 -0.79 -5.84 8.60
CA SER A 121 -0.32 -5.23 7.36
C SER A 121 -1.18 -4.03 6.97
N SER A 122 -2.51 -4.17 6.97
CA SER A 122 -3.44 -3.09 6.64
C SER A 122 -3.29 -1.89 7.57
N LEU A 123 -3.10 -2.13 8.87
CA LEU A 123 -2.86 -1.09 9.89
C LEU A 123 -1.53 -0.39 9.64
N THR A 124 -0.46 -1.15 9.40
CA THR A 124 0.89 -0.61 9.19
C THR A 124 0.95 0.26 7.92
N MET A 125 0.40 -0.24 6.80
CA MET A 125 0.35 0.51 5.55
C MET A 125 -0.46 1.80 5.71
N THR A 126 -1.64 1.71 6.32
CA THR A 126 -2.51 2.87 6.53
C THR A 126 -1.88 3.90 7.47
N ALA A 127 -1.23 3.48 8.55
CA ALA A 127 -0.54 4.37 9.47
C ALA A 127 0.62 5.11 8.78
N THR A 128 1.37 4.41 7.91
CA THR A 128 2.48 5.00 7.17
C THR A 128 2.00 5.99 6.10
N LEU A 129 0.87 5.69 5.43
CA LEU A 129 0.22 6.59 4.48
C LEU A 129 -0.53 7.77 5.12
N LEU A 130 -0.64 7.81 6.46
CA LEU A 130 -1.33 8.89 7.13
C LEU A 130 -0.69 10.25 6.80
N LEU A 131 0.63 10.35 6.87
CA LEU A 131 1.36 11.59 6.55
C LEU A 131 1.11 12.02 5.10
N PHE A 132 1.12 11.09 4.15
CA PHE A 132 0.78 11.35 2.75
C PHE A 132 -0.59 12.01 2.61
N TRP A 133 -1.63 11.38 3.18
CA TRP A 133 -3.00 11.91 3.07
C TRP A 133 -3.15 13.26 3.77
N LEU A 134 -2.50 13.47 4.92
CA LEU A 134 -2.50 14.76 5.62
C LEU A 134 -1.89 15.86 4.76
N THR A 135 -0.70 15.64 4.19
CA THR A 135 -0.01 16.62 3.34
C THR A 135 -0.79 16.96 2.07
N ARG A 136 -1.60 16.03 1.55
CA ARG A 136 -2.43 16.23 0.36
C ARG A 136 -3.87 16.68 0.67
N GLY A 137 -4.18 16.96 1.94
CA GLY A 137 -5.51 17.41 2.36
C GLY A 137 -6.60 16.32 2.30
N ARG A 138 -6.22 15.05 2.16
CA ARG A 138 -7.12 13.88 2.02
C ARG A 138 -7.45 13.23 3.36
N PHE A 139 -7.78 14.05 4.36
CA PHE A 139 -8.08 13.60 5.73
C PHE A 139 -9.20 12.55 5.80
N ASN A 140 -10.25 12.71 4.99
CA ASN A 140 -11.38 11.78 4.99
C ASN A 140 -11.00 10.40 4.47
N GLU A 141 -10.10 10.34 3.47
CA GLU A 141 -9.61 9.08 2.92
C GLU A 141 -8.78 8.33 3.95
N GLY A 142 -7.78 8.99 4.55
CA GLY A 142 -6.97 8.36 5.59
C GLY A 142 -7.79 7.90 6.80
N ARG A 143 -8.79 8.69 7.21
CA ARG A 143 -9.72 8.29 8.28
C ARG A 143 -10.55 7.06 7.90
N ASN A 144 -11.01 6.98 6.66
CA ASN A 144 -11.80 5.84 6.18
C ASN A 144 -10.96 4.56 6.21
N TRP A 145 -9.76 4.58 5.62
CA TRP A 145 -8.86 3.43 5.64
C TRP A 145 -8.50 3.00 7.05
N LEU A 146 -8.15 3.95 7.92
CA LEU A 146 -7.79 3.65 9.30
C LEU A 146 -8.97 3.07 10.09
N GLY A 147 -10.17 3.62 9.90
CA GLY A 147 -11.39 3.09 10.51
C GLY A 147 -11.68 1.65 10.08
N ARG A 148 -11.53 1.35 8.78
CA ARG A 148 -11.71 -0.01 8.24
C ARG A 148 -10.70 -0.99 8.82
N ALA A 149 -9.42 -0.62 8.88
CA ALA A 149 -8.37 -1.47 9.44
C ALA A 149 -8.57 -1.71 10.96
N LEU A 150 -8.94 -0.68 11.72
CA LEU A 150 -9.22 -0.80 13.16
C LEU A 150 -10.44 -1.67 13.46
N ALA A 151 -11.51 -1.57 12.66
CA ALA A 151 -12.71 -2.39 12.82
C ALA A 151 -12.43 -3.90 12.69
N ARG A 152 -11.36 -4.29 11.96
CA ARG A 152 -10.92 -5.68 11.84
C ARG A 152 -10.22 -6.20 13.10
N LYS A 153 -9.43 -5.35 13.78
CA LYS A 153 -8.73 -5.68 15.03
C LYS A 153 -9.63 -5.65 16.26
N THR A 154 -10.68 -4.84 16.23
CA THR A 154 -11.64 -4.71 17.35
C THR A 154 -13.05 -4.81 16.80
N PRO A 155 -13.61 -6.04 16.68
CA PRO A 155 -14.99 -6.23 16.27
C PRO A 155 -15.90 -5.54 17.29
N GLY A 156 -16.42 -4.36 16.95
CA GLY A 156 -17.18 -3.49 17.87
C GLY A 156 -16.76 -2.01 17.87
N PHE A 157 -15.65 -1.65 17.21
CA PHE A 157 -15.29 -0.24 17.00
C PHE A 157 -16.11 0.37 15.85
N ASP A 158 -17.36 0.72 16.13
CA ASP A 158 -18.15 1.63 15.31
C ASP A 158 -17.51 3.03 15.39
N GLY A 159 -16.99 3.51 14.24
CA GLY A 159 -16.41 4.85 14.06
C GLY A 159 -17.34 6.04 14.35
N ARG A 160 -18.56 5.81 14.85
CA ARG A 160 -19.45 6.83 15.44
C ARG A 160 -19.12 7.19 16.89
N THR A 161 -18.21 6.48 17.56
CA THR A 161 -17.86 6.82 18.94
C THR A 161 -16.85 7.98 18.97
N ARG A 162 -17.35 9.20 18.74
CA ARG A 162 -16.68 10.45 19.13
C ARG A 162 -16.61 10.48 20.66
N GLN A 163 -15.56 9.95 21.27
CA GLN A 163 -14.88 10.55 22.43
C GLN A 163 -13.78 9.60 22.93
N GLY A 164 -12.55 10.12 23.02
CA GLY A 164 -11.63 9.79 24.11
C GLY A 164 -10.91 8.45 24.10
N LEU A 165 -9.90 8.30 23.26
CA LEU A 165 -8.73 7.45 23.59
C LEU A 165 -7.45 8.25 23.32
N VAL A 166 -7.19 9.22 24.20
CA VAL A 166 -5.86 9.76 24.42
C VAL A 166 -5.20 8.90 25.50
N CYS A 167 -4.11 8.23 25.11
CA CYS A 167 -3.00 7.77 25.93
C CYS A 167 -3.34 7.15 27.30
N ARG A 168 -3.31 5.83 27.38
CA ARG A 168 -3.04 5.17 28.66
C ARG A 168 -2.22 3.91 28.46
N GLU A 169 -0.89 4.05 28.49
CA GLU A 169 0.01 3.08 29.15
C GLU A 169 1.48 3.50 29.06
N ARG A 170 1.93 4.26 30.07
CA ARG A 170 3.33 4.19 30.54
C ARG A 170 3.46 4.75 31.95
N SER A 171 3.03 3.97 32.94
CA SER A 171 3.53 4.08 34.31
C SER A 171 3.07 2.85 35.09
N ARG A 172 3.98 1.89 35.26
CA ARG A 172 3.99 0.91 36.36
C ARG A 172 5.23 0.01 36.28
N ARG A 173 6.41 0.58 36.46
CA ARG A 173 7.60 -0.14 36.98
C ARG A 173 8.53 0.84 37.71
N SER A 174 8.19 1.20 38.95
CA SER A 174 9.17 1.71 39.92
C SER A 174 8.56 1.91 41.32
N THR A 175 8.13 0.86 42.02
CA THR A 175 8.16 0.87 43.50
C THR A 175 7.98 -0.55 44.04
N GLY A 176 9.00 -1.06 44.73
CA GLY A 176 8.96 -2.37 45.37
C GLY A 176 10.31 -2.79 45.93
N ARG A 177 11.02 -1.89 46.62
CA ARG A 177 12.19 -2.22 47.43
C ARG A 177 11.88 -1.81 48.87
N PHE A 178 11.29 -2.73 49.63
CA PHE A 178 11.33 -2.77 51.09
C PHE A 178 12.14 -4.02 51.44
N LEU A 179 13.41 -3.85 51.83
CA LEU A 179 13.87 -3.77 53.23
C LEU A 179 13.72 -5.10 53.98
N CYS A 180 14.86 -5.79 54.15
CA CYS A 180 15.19 -6.45 55.41
C CYS A 180 16.70 -6.29 55.63
N ARG A 181 17.07 -5.46 56.60
CA ARG A 181 18.38 -5.46 57.28
C ARG A 181 18.21 -6.28 58.55
N SER A 182 19.10 -7.22 58.81
CA SER A 182 19.88 -7.39 60.05
C SER A 182 20.81 -8.58 59.86
#